data_AF-A0A413KBA8-F1
#
_entry.id   AF-A0A413KBA8-F1
#
_cell.length_a   1.000
_cell.length_b   1.000
_cell.length_c   1.000
_cell.angle_alpha   90.00
_cell.angle_beta   90.00
_cell.angle_gamma   90.00
#
_symmetry.space_group_name_H-M   'P 1'
#
loop_
_entity.id
_entity.type
_entity.pdbx_description
1 polymer ?
#
loop_
_entity_poly.entity_id
_entity_poly.type
_entity_poly.pdbx_seq_one_letter_code
_entity_poly.pdbx_strand_id
1 'polypeptide(L)'
;MAERKKDESAEQTVSQLVRQEEDYRKRADAIRKRSLDAQKKTGRAKGIIRLSCMFQLKTILERDPELIENAPSDGYVAGLMDDIDRQGRPGDAERLLRHNGYTGPIPR
;
A
#
# COMPACT_ATOMS: atom_id res chain seq x y z
N MET A 1 -33.21 45.72 -28.53
CA MET A 1 -31.85 46.05 -28.03
C MET A 1 -31.59 45.45 -26.64
N ALA A 2 -32.50 45.56 -25.67
CA ALA A 2 -32.28 45.02 -24.31
C ALA A 2 -32.31 43.48 -24.23
N GLU A 3 -33.14 42.82 -25.04
CA GLU A 3 -33.25 41.34 -25.10
C GLU A 3 -31.97 40.68 -25.63
N ARG A 4 -31.44 41.15 -26.77
CA ARG A 4 -30.16 40.64 -27.32
C ARG A 4 -28.98 40.74 -26.34
N LYS A 5 -28.91 41.81 -25.55
CA LYS A 5 -27.86 41.97 -24.53
C LYS A 5 -28.02 40.98 -23.36
N LYS A 6 -29.25 40.58 -23.03
CA LYS A 6 -29.50 39.56 -22.01
C LYS A 6 -29.12 38.16 -22.51
N ASP A 7 -29.46 37.83 -23.76
CA ASP A 7 -29.08 36.54 -24.37
C ASP A 7 -27.56 36.40 -24.48
N GLU A 8 -26.86 37.44 -24.93
CA GLU A 8 -25.39 37.45 -25.04
C GLU A 8 -24.71 37.33 -23.64
N SER A 9 -25.28 37.95 -22.61
CA SER A 9 -24.83 37.80 -21.22
C SER A 9 -25.07 36.40 -20.66
N ALA A 10 -26.16 35.74 -21.05
CA ALA A 10 -26.46 34.37 -20.65
C ALA A 10 -25.51 33.38 -21.32
N GLU A 11 -25.26 33.53 -22.63
CA GLU A 11 -24.32 32.71 -23.39
C GLU A 11 -22.88 32.80 -22.86
N GLN A 12 -22.44 34.02 -22.47
CA GLN A 12 -21.14 34.21 -21.82
C GLN A 12 -21.05 33.49 -20.47
N THR A 13 -22.13 33.54 -19.68
CA THR A 13 -22.20 32.89 -18.36
C THR A 13 -22.16 31.36 -18.51
N VAL A 14 -22.92 30.81 -19.46
CA VAL A 14 -22.89 29.36 -19.77
C VAL A 14 -21.48 28.96 -20.23
N SER A 15 -20.84 29.75 -21.09
CA SER A 15 -19.48 29.48 -21.55
C SER A 15 -18.45 29.49 -20.41
N GLN A 16 -18.62 30.39 -19.43
CA GLN A 16 -17.77 30.42 -18.23
C GLN A 16 -17.99 29.18 -17.35
N LEU A 17 -19.24 28.77 -17.16
CA LEU A 17 -19.57 27.57 -16.38
C LEU A 17 -19.01 26.30 -17.01
N VAL A 18 -19.11 26.15 -18.34
CA VAL A 18 -18.53 25.00 -19.06
C VAL A 18 -17.01 24.95 -18.87
N ARG A 19 -16.32 26.09 -19.04
CA ARG A 19 -14.87 26.16 -18.80
C ARG A 19 -14.50 25.81 -17.37
N GLN A 20 -15.29 26.30 -16.41
CA GLN A 20 -15.07 26.01 -14.99
C GLN A 20 -15.29 24.53 -14.68
N GLU A 21 -16.33 23.91 -15.25
CA GLU A 21 -16.57 22.47 -15.14
C GLU A 21 -15.39 21.66 -15.69
N GLU A 22 -14.90 22.00 -16.89
CA GLU A 22 -13.75 21.35 -17.49
C GLU A 22 -12.50 21.47 -16.62
N ASP A 23 -12.26 22.65 -16.06
CA ASP A 23 -11.12 22.89 -15.17
C ASP A 23 -11.24 22.10 -13.86
N TYR A 24 -12.45 22.01 -13.28
CA TYR A 24 -12.69 21.15 -12.12
C TYR A 24 -12.45 19.69 -12.45
N ARG A 25 -12.92 19.22 -13.60
CA ARG A 25 -12.74 17.84 -14.05
C ARG A 25 -11.26 17.51 -14.21
N LYS A 26 -10.49 18.38 -14.87
CA LYS A 26 -9.03 18.23 -15.01
C LYS A 26 -8.32 18.16 -13.65
N ARG A 27 -8.72 18.99 -12.68
CA ARG A 27 -8.16 18.98 -11.32
C ARG A 27 -8.51 17.69 -10.58
N ALA A 28 -9.76 17.24 -10.66
CA ALA A 28 -10.20 15.99 -10.03
C ALA A 28 -9.44 14.78 -10.60
N ASP A 29 -9.28 14.71 -11.91
CA ASP A 29 -8.53 13.63 -12.57
C ASP A 29 -7.05 13.64 -12.19
N ALA A 30 -6.44 14.84 -12.08
CA ALA A 30 -5.05 14.97 -11.62
C ALA A 30 -4.86 14.48 -10.18
N ILE A 31 -5.80 14.78 -9.28
CA ILE A 31 -5.80 14.29 -7.90
C ILE A 31 -5.92 12.76 -7.89
N ARG A 32 -6.89 12.22 -8.62
CA ARG A 32 -7.11 10.76 -8.70
C ARG A 32 -5.86 10.04 -9.19
N LYS A 33 -5.21 10.55 -10.24
CA LYS A 33 -3.96 9.97 -10.77
C LYS A 33 -2.85 9.96 -9.72
N ARG A 34 -2.64 11.08 -9.01
CA ARG A 34 -1.63 11.17 -7.94
C ARG A 34 -1.91 10.18 -6.80
N SER A 35 -3.17 10.04 -6.39
CA SER A 35 -3.56 9.08 -5.35
C SER A 35 -3.29 7.64 -5.77
N LEU A 36 -3.60 7.27 -7.02
CA LEU A 36 -3.30 5.94 -7.56
C LEU A 36 -1.80 5.68 -7.62
N ASP A 37 -1.00 6.66 -8.05
CA ASP A 37 0.45 6.53 -8.11
C ASP A 37 1.07 6.41 -6.70
N ALA A 38 0.56 7.17 -5.72
CA ALA A 38 0.96 7.04 -4.32
C ALA A 38 0.64 5.65 -3.78
N GLN A 39 -0.58 5.14 -4.03
CA GLN A 39 -0.99 3.79 -3.61
C GLN A 39 -0.08 2.71 -4.23
N LYS A 40 0.27 2.84 -5.52
CA LYS A 40 1.23 1.92 -6.18
C LYS A 40 2.61 1.97 -5.52
N LYS A 41 3.13 3.16 -5.22
CA LYS A 41 4.43 3.34 -4.55
C LYS A 41 4.41 2.73 -3.15
N THR A 42 3.35 2.96 -2.37
CA THR A 42 3.14 2.33 -1.07
C THR A 42 3.12 0.81 -1.20
N GLY A 43 2.33 0.26 -2.14
CA GLY A 43 2.29 -1.19 -2.40
C GLY A 43 3.66 -1.78 -2.74
N ARG A 44 4.46 -1.08 -3.57
CA ARG A 44 5.83 -1.49 -3.90
C ARG A 44 6.74 -1.49 -2.66
N ALA A 45 6.66 -0.46 -1.83
CA ALA A 45 7.43 -0.39 -0.59
C ALA A 45 7.08 -1.54 0.36
N LYS A 46 5.78 -1.82 0.56
CA LYS A 46 5.31 -2.97 1.35
C LYS A 46 5.89 -4.28 0.83
N GLY A 47 5.86 -4.49 -0.49
CA GLY A 47 6.42 -5.68 -1.12
C GLY A 47 7.93 -5.85 -0.89
N ILE A 48 8.70 -4.76 -0.98
CA ILE A 48 10.15 -4.78 -0.74
C ILE A 48 10.46 -5.12 0.73
N ILE A 49 9.77 -4.46 1.67
CA ILE A 49 9.95 -4.71 3.11
C ILE A 49 9.63 -6.19 3.40
N ARG A 50 8.47 -6.67 2.95
CA ARG A 50 8.05 -8.07 3.12
C ARG A 50 9.08 -9.05 2.60
N LEU A 51 9.58 -8.85 1.37
CA LEU A 51 10.58 -9.74 0.79
C LEU A 51 11.88 -9.74 1.59
N SER A 52 12.36 -8.57 2.02
CA SER A 52 13.55 -8.46 2.87
C SER A 52 13.39 -9.24 4.18
N CYS A 53 12.24 -9.09 4.84
CA CYS A 53 11.96 -9.79 6.09
C CYS A 53 11.86 -11.31 5.88
N MET A 54 11.21 -11.76 4.81
CA MET A 54 11.12 -13.18 4.45
C MET A 54 12.49 -13.80 4.19
N PHE A 55 13.40 -13.08 3.51
CA PHE A 55 14.77 -13.56 3.30
C PHE A 55 15.57 -13.68 4.60
N GLN A 56 15.44 -12.72 5.51
CA GLN A 56 16.06 -12.79 6.84
C GLN A 56 15.53 -13.99 7.62
N LEU A 57 14.20 -14.18 7.67
CA LEU A 57 13.58 -15.28 8.40
C LEU A 57 14.00 -16.64 7.83
N LYS A 58 14.05 -16.75 6.49
CA LYS A 58 14.55 -17.96 5.82
C LYS A 58 16.02 -18.23 6.14
N THR A 59 16.86 -17.19 6.18
CA THR A 59 18.27 -17.34 6.53
C THR A 59 18.46 -17.85 7.96
N ILE A 60 17.65 -17.35 8.90
CA ILE A 60 17.64 -17.85 10.29
C ILE A 60 17.23 -19.32 10.30
N LEU A 61 16.12 -19.66 9.65
CA LEU A 61 15.64 -21.05 9.56
C LEU A 61 16.71 -22.02 9.03
N GLU A 62 17.44 -21.62 7.99
CA GLU A 62 18.46 -22.47 7.35
C GLU A 62 19.75 -22.62 8.18
N ARG A 63 20.08 -21.64 9.03
CA ARG A 63 21.36 -21.60 9.75
C ARG A 63 21.25 -21.96 11.21
N ASP A 64 20.23 -21.44 11.88
CA ASP A 64 20.04 -21.55 13.32
C ASP A 64 18.54 -21.47 13.68
N PRO A 65 17.79 -22.57 13.47
CA PRO A 65 16.35 -22.60 13.75
C PRO A 65 16.01 -22.47 15.24
N GLU A 66 16.97 -22.68 16.15
CA GLU A 66 16.76 -22.50 17.59
C GLU A 66 16.49 -21.02 17.95
N LEU A 67 16.98 -20.08 17.12
CA LEU A 67 16.66 -18.66 17.27
C LEU A 67 15.19 -18.35 17.00
N ILE A 68 14.48 -19.20 16.25
CA ILE A 68 13.04 -19.11 16.05
C ILE A 68 12.33 -19.74 17.25
N GLU A 69 12.75 -20.94 17.63
CA GLU A 69 12.11 -21.68 18.72
C GLU A 69 12.15 -20.93 20.07
N ASN A 70 13.28 -20.29 20.35
CA ASN A 70 13.51 -19.58 21.61
C ASN A 70 13.30 -18.07 21.50
N ALA A 71 12.71 -17.58 20.40
CA ALA A 71 12.55 -16.15 20.21
C ALA A 71 11.61 -15.55 21.27
N PRO A 72 12.02 -14.46 21.95
CA PRO A 72 11.10 -13.73 22.81
C PRO A 72 10.00 -13.07 21.98
N SER A 73 8.84 -12.90 22.60
CA SER A 73 7.64 -12.33 21.98
C SER A 73 7.82 -10.89 21.48
N ASP A 74 8.67 -10.12 22.16
CA ASP A 74 9.08 -8.76 21.78
C ASP A 74 10.44 -8.74 21.05
N GLY A 75 10.93 -9.92 20.67
CA GLY A 75 12.24 -10.11 20.05
C GLY A 75 12.30 -9.81 18.56
N TYR A 76 13.51 -9.85 18.03
CA TYR A 76 13.77 -9.60 16.62
C TYR A 76 13.00 -10.53 15.68
N VAL A 77 12.96 -11.84 15.97
CA VAL A 77 12.23 -12.82 15.11
C VAL A 77 10.73 -12.58 15.15
N ALA A 78 10.14 -12.31 16.34
CA ALA A 78 8.73 -11.98 16.44
C ALA A 78 8.39 -10.69 15.66
N GLY A 79 9.18 -9.63 15.82
CA GLY A 79 9.04 -8.40 15.03
C GLY A 79 9.18 -8.62 13.52
N LEU A 80 10.07 -9.50 13.10
CA LEU A 80 10.26 -9.88 11.70
C LEU A 80 9.02 -10.59 11.13
N MET A 81 8.46 -11.54 11.90
CA MET A 81 7.25 -12.26 11.52
C MET A 81 6.04 -11.32 11.43
N ASP A 82 5.91 -10.41 12.39
CA ASP A 82 4.89 -9.37 12.39
C ASP A 82 5.01 -8.44 11.18
N ASP A 83 6.23 -8.05 10.79
CA ASP A 83 6.46 -7.23 9.61
C ASP A 83 6.03 -7.95 8.33
N ILE A 84 6.35 -9.25 8.20
CA ILE A 84 5.92 -10.06 7.05
C ILE A 84 4.39 -10.08 6.95
N ASP A 85 3.71 -10.33 8.06
CA ASP A 85 2.25 -10.43 8.11
C ASP A 85 1.58 -9.07 7.87
N ARG A 86 2.11 -8.00 8.46
CA ARG A 86 1.59 -6.63 8.32
C ARG A 86 1.72 -6.08 6.91
N GLN A 87 2.81 -6.41 6.21
CA GLN A 87 3.02 -5.99 4.83
C GLN A 87 2.36 -6.93 3.80
N GLY A 88 2.02 -8.15 4.21
CA GLY A 88 1.39 -9.18 3.38
C GLY A 88 -0.02 -9.52 3.86
N ARG A 89 -0.20 -10.79 4.24
CA ARG A 89 -1.43 -11.30 4.84
C ARG A 89 -1.09 -11.92 6.21
N PRO A 90 -2.01 -11.84 7.20
CA PRO A 90 -1.84 -12.55 8.46
C PRO A 90 -1.49 -14.03 8.27
N GLY A 91 -0.47 -14.50 9.00
CA GLY A 91 0.08 -15.86 8.93
C GLY A 91 1.00 -16.13 7.74
N ASP A 92 1.45 -15.13 6.99
CA ASP A 92 2.42 -15.30 5.90
C ASP A 92 3.78 -15.76 6.44
N ALA A 93 4.20 -15.25 7.59
CA ALA A 93 5.44 -15.65 8.24
C ALA A 93 5.40 -17.12 8.67
N GLU A 94 4.34 -17.54 9.35
CA GLU A 94 4.14 -18.94 9.70
C GLU A 94 4.07 -19.83 8.45
N ARG A 95 3.28 -19.45 7.44
CA ARG A 95 3.20 -20.19 6.18
C ARG A 95 4.57 -20.38 5.53
N LEU A 96 5.43 -19.35 5.54
CA LEU A 96 6.80 -19.47 5.04
C LEU A 96 7.58 -20.52 5.84
N LEU A 97 7.55 -20.47 7.17
CA LEU A 97 8.28 -21.41 8.02
C LEU A 97 7.79 -22.86 7.79
N ARG A 98 6.47 -23.08 7.84
CA ARG A 98 5.86 -24.39 7.61
C ARG A 98 6.16 -24.93 6.21
N HIS A 99 6.10 -24.08 5.19
CA HIS A 99 6.42 -24.46 3.82
C HIS A 99 7.88 -24.90 3.65
N ASN A 100 8.81 -24.33 4.44
CA ASN A 100 10.22 -24.71 4.45
C ASN A 100 10.54 -25.82 5.49
N GLY A 101 9.53 -26.52 6.01
CA GLY A 101 9.70 -27.70 6.86
C GLY A 101 9.91 -27.41 8.35
N TYR A 102 9.75 -26.17 8.80
CA TYR A 102 9.84 -25.85 10.22
C TYR A 102 8.63 -26.39 11.00
N THR A 103 8.88 -27.29 11.94
CA THR A 103 7.85 -27.92 12.80
C THR A 103 7.84 -27.40 14.22
N GLY A 104 8.81 -26.55 14.59
CA GLY A 104 8.94 -25.98 15.94
C GLY A 104 7.82 -25.00 16.32
N PRO A 105 7.89 -24.48 17.57
CA PRO A 105 6.93 -23.49 18.05
C PRO A 105 7.08 -22.17 17.30
N ILE A 106 5.96 -21.48 17.12
CA ILE A 106 5.92 -20.17 16.47
C ILE A 106 5.97 -19.09 17.54
N PRO A 107 6.94 -18.16 17.49
CA PRO A 107 6.96 -16.99 18.35
C PRO A 107 5.65 -16.21 18.24
N ARG A 108 5.14 -15.75 19.39
CA ARG A 108 3.90 -14.97 19.49
C ARG A 108 4.14 -13.66 20.19
#